data_AF-A0AA37AAD6-F1
#
_entry.id   AF-A0AA37AAD6-F1
#
_cell.length_a   1.000
_cell.length_b   1.000
_cell.length_c   1.000
_cell.angle_alpha   90.00
_cell.angle_beta   90.00
_cell.angle_gamma   90.00
#
_symmetry.space_group_name_H-M   'P 1'
#
loop_
_entity.id
_entity.type
_entity.pdbx_description
1 polymer ?
#
loop_
_entity_poly.entity_id
_entity_poly.type
_entity_poly.pdbx_seq_one_letter_code
_entity_poly.pdbx_strand_id
1 'polypeptide(L)'
;TALRELGLVAPAETPPAPAEERPVYQRADVAERLEHSKAFQALTRQVEVKLGKKLTTPDVGILLGLTDYLGLPEGVVYLLVCHCVERVQRRFGEGRRPGMKQIEKEGYAWARMGIDTQAAADAYLRTYAQRQGVLPQYMKALQLGDRPPAPSEEKYILAWQEMGFGPEAVALAYDKTVLKCHELKWAYCNGILKKWNEAGLHTVEEIQAGDRPAARRGDQQSPRDTETEMRRYMQELHRNRR
;
A
#
# COMPACT_ATOMS: atom_id res chain seq x y z
N THR A 1 -35.20 -37.65 -10.64
CA THR A 1 -35.44 -38.19 -11.99
C THR A 1 -34.36 -39.21 -12.31
N ALA A 2 -34.77 -40.37 -12.84
CA ALA A 2 -34.05 -41.64 -12.91
C ALA A 2 -32.79 -41.68 -13.82
N LEU A 3 -32.17 -40.54 -14.12
CA LEU A 3 -31.01 -40.43 -15.01
C LEU A 3 -29.66 -40.37 -14.28
N ARG A 4 -29.65 -40.17 -12.95
CA ARG A 4 -28.41 -40.21 -12.13
C ARG A 4 -28.01 -41.63 -11.70
N GLU A 5 -28.96 -42.57 -11.68
CA GLU A 5 -28.75 -43.95 -11.23
C GLU A 5 -28.23 -44.89 -12.33
N LEU A 6 -28.20 -44.45 -13.60
CA LEU A 6 -27.78 -45.27 -14.74
C LEU A 6 -26.29 -45.10 -15.13
N GLY A 7 -25.49 -44.35 -14.36
CA GLY A 7 -24.03 -44.29 -14.56
C GLY A 7 -23.55 -43.72 -15.92
N LEU A 8 -24.41 -43.03 -16.67
CA LEU A 8 -24.13 -42.49 -18.02
C LEU A 8 -23.53 -41.08 -18.03
N VAL A 9 -23.07 -40.57 -16.88
CA VAL A 9 -22.33 -39.30 -16.81
C VAL A 9 -20.91 -39.65 -16.38
N ALA A 10 -19.99 -39.65 -17.35
CA ALA A 10 -18.57 -39.69 -17.05
C ALA A 10 -18.26 -38.54 -16.06
N PRO A 11 -17.53 -38.80 -14.96
CA PRO A 11 -17.06 -37.71 -14.12
C PRO A 11 -16.29 -36.75 -15.03
N ALA A 12 -16.69 -35.48 -15.03
CA ALA A 12 -15.95 -34.44 -15.72
C ALA A 12 -14.49 -34.56 -15.26
N GLU A 13 -13.59 -34.87 -16.19
CA GLU A 13 -12.16 -34.89 -15.91
C GLU A 13 -11.80 -33.54 -15.31
N THR A 14 -11.47 -33.53 -14.03
CA THR A 14 -10.87 -32.37 -13.39
C THR A 14 -9.66 -31.98 -14.22
N PRO A 15 -9.57 -30.75 -14.73
CA PRO A 15 -8.41 -30.32 -15.49
C PRO A 15 -7.15 -30.58 -14.64
N PRO A 16 -6.06 -31.05 -15.27
CA PRO A 16 -4.84 -31.36 -14.54
C PRO A 16 -4.40 -30.13 -13.75
N ALA A 17 -3.95 -30.35 -12.51
CA ALA A 17 -3.37 -29.29 -11.68
C ALA A 17 -2.31 -28.54 -12.50
N PRO A 18 -2.29 -27.19 -12.47
CA PRO A 18 -1.34 -26.43 -13.27
C PRO A 18 0.07 -26.89 -12.93
N ALA A 19 0.84 -27.26 -13.96
CA ALA A 19 2.22 -27.67 -13.80
C ALA A 19 2.97 -26.59 -13.00
N GLU A 20 3.58 -26.97 -11.88
CA GLU A 20 4.30 -26.04 -10.99
C GLU A 20 5.54 -25.40 -11.66
N GLU A 21 5.95 -25.93 -12.82
CA GLU A 21 7.04 -25.39 -13.62
C GLU A 21 6.54 -24.40 -14.68
N ARG A 22 7.00 -23.15 -14.55
CA ARG A 22 6.70 -22.08 -15.50
C ARG A 22 7.17 -22.48 -16.90
N PRO A 23 6.35 -22.31 -17.94
CA PRO A 23 6.76 -22.62 -19.30
C PRO A 23 7.91 -21.72 -19.73
N VAL A 24 8.93 -22.33 -20.33
CA VAL A 24 10.04 -21.62 -20.98
C VAL A 24 9.73 -21.55 -22.47
N TYR A 25 9.22 -20.41 -22.92
CA TYR A 25 8.92 -20.19 -24.33
C TYR A 25 10.21 -20.10 -25.15
N GLN A 26 10.30 -20.95 -26.16
CA GLN A 26 11.38 -20.98 -27.13
C GLN A 26 11.14 -19.96 -28.24
N ARG A 27 12.17 -19.75 -29.08
CA ARG A 27 12.07 -18.84 -30.24
C ARG A 27 10.96 -19.26 -31.22
N ALA A 28 10.72 -20.56 -31.37
CA ALA A 28 9.70 -21.09 -32.26
C ALA A 28 8.30 -20.68 -31.78
N ASP A 29 7.98 -20.88 -30.50
CA ASP A 29 6.69 -20.51 -29.90
C ASP A 29 6.38 -19.02 -30.07
N VAL A 30 7.39 -18.17 -29.87
CA VAL A 30 7.28 -16.72 -30.07
C VAL A 30 7.00 -16.38 -31.53
N ALA A 31 7.71 -17.02 -32.47
CA ALA A 31 7.52 -16.81 -33.90
C ALA A 31 6.11 -17.23 -34.35
N GLU A 32 5.67 -18.41 -33.92
CA GLU A 32 4.34 -18.95 -34.19
C GLU A 32 3.24 -18.01 -33.67
N ARG A 33 3.34 -17.57 -32.41
CA ARG A 33 2.35 -16.63 -31.84
C ARG A 33 2.31 -15.33 -32.61
N LEU A 34 3.47 -14.79 -32.97
CA LEU A 34 3.57 -13.56 -33.76
C LEU A 34 3.01 -13.75 -35.17
N GLU A 35 3.12 -14.92 -35.79
CA GLU A 35 2.55 -15.18 -37.11
C GLU A 35 1.01 -15.24 -37.07
N HIS A 36 0.45 -15.91 -36.06
CA HIS A 36 -0.97 -16.25 -36.03
C HIS A 36 -1.86 -15.27 -35.25
N SER A 37 -1.31 -14.40 -34.38
CA SER A 37 -2.11 -13.48 -33.57
C SER A 37 -1.84 -12.00 -33.86
N LYS A 38 -2.75 -11.36 -34.61
CA LYS A 38 -2.72 -9.90 -34.84
C LYS A 38 -2.82 -9.10 -33.53
N ALA A 39 -3.58 -9.59 -32.55
CA ALA A 39 -3.72 -8.95 -31.25
C ALA A 39 -2.38 -8.96 -30.48
N PHE A 40 -1.70 -10.10 -30.48
CA PHE A 40 -0.39 -10.23 -29.83
C PHE A 40 0.71 -9.43 -30.55
N GLN A 41 0.68 -9.37 -31.89
CA GLN A 41 1.55 -8.48 -32.66
C GLN A 41 1.33 -7.01 -32.26
N ALA A 42 0.06 -6.58 -32.14
CA ALA A 42 -0.28 -5.22 -31.76
C ALA A 42 0.17 -4.90 -30.32
N LEU A 43 -0.03 -5.82 -29.37
CA LEU A 43 0.49 -5.71 -28.01
C LEU A 43 2.00 -5.51 -28.01
N THR A 44 2.74 -6.38 -28.70
CA THR A 44 4.20 -6.32 -28.78
C THR A 44 4.67 -4.94 -29.27
N ARG A 45 4.08 -4.43 -30.36
CA ARG A 45 4.41 -3.09 -30.89
C ARG A 45 4.09 -1.97 -29.88
N GLN A 46 2.94 -2.04 -29.21
CA GLN A 46 2.54 -1.05 -28.22
C GLN A 46 3.49 -1.04 -27.00
N VAL A 47 3.93 -2.22 -26.56
CA VAL A 47 4.91 -2.36 -25.48
C VAL A 47 6.27 -1.80 -25.90
N GLU A 48 6.74 -2.05 -27.14
CA GLU A 48 7.97 -1.44 -27.66
C GLU A 48 7.91 0.09 -27.63
N VAL A 49 6.80 0.67 -28.11
CA VAL A 49 6.59 2.12 -28.09
C VAL A 49 6.58 2.65 -26.66
N LYS A 50 5.83 1.99 -25.75
CA LYS A 50 5.71 2.44 -24.36
C LYS A 50 7.04 2.38 -23.61
N LEU A 51 7.84 1.33 -23.86
CA LEU A 51 9.17 1.16 -23.25
C LEU A 51 10.28 1.92 -23.99
N GLY A 52 10.03 2.43 -25.20
CA GLY A 52 11.03 3.14 -26.00
C GLY A 52 12.18 2.25 -26.46
N LYS A 53 11.96 0.92 -26.55
CA LYS A 53 12.98 -0.06 -26.98
C LYS A 53 12.36 -1.16 -27.81
N LYS A 54 13.17 -1.79 -28.66
CA LYS A 54 12.81 -3.05 -29.31
C LYS A 54 12.84 -4.19 -28.30
N LEU A 55 11.85 -5.08 -28.38
CA LEU A 55 11.81 -6.26 -27.51
C LEU A 55 12.69 -7.34 -28.10
N THR A 56 13.53 -7.92 -27.25
CA THR A 56 14.29 -9.13 -27.60
C THR A 56 13.38 -10.35 -27.60
N THR A 57 13.78 -11.47 -28.20
CA THR A 57 12.97 -12.70 -28.17
C THR A 57 12.62 -13.14 -26.73
N PRO A 58 13.53 -13.08 -25.74
CA PRO A 58 13.16 -13.32 -24.34
C PRO A 58 12.14 -12.33 -23.77
N ASP A 59 12.23 -11.05 -24.14
CA ASP A 59 11.24 -10.05 -23.73
C ASP A 59 9.85 -10.39 -24.28
N VAL A 60 9.77 -10.82 -25.54
CA VAL A 60 8.49 -11.26 -26.15
C VAL A 60 8.00 -12.56 -25.53
N GLY A 61 8.89 -13.49 -25.18
CA GLY A 61 8.55 -14.70 -24.44
C GLY A 61 7.91 -14.41 -23.08
N ILE A 62 8.31 -13.32 -22.39
CA ILE A 62 7.64 -12.86 -21.17
C ILE A 62 6.21 -12.39 -21.48
N LEU A 63 6.00 -11.59 -22.53
CA LEU A 63 4.64 -11.18 -22.92
C LEU A 63 3.78 -12.39 -23.29
N LEU A 64 4.38 -13.39 -23.94
CA LEU A 64 3.70 -14.64 -24.26
C LEU A 64 3.28 -15.34 -22.98
N GLY A 65 4.17 -15.53 -22.00
CA GLY A 65 3.79 -16.13 -20.72
C GLY A 65 2.72 -15.36 -19.94
N LEU A 66 2.68 -14.03 -20.04
CA LEU A 66 1.61 -13.25 -19.43
C LEU A 66 0.24 -13.49 -20.10
N THR A 67 0.22 -13.76 -21.40
CA THR A 67 -1.03 -13.92 -22.17
C THR A 67 -1.49 -15.37 -22.27
N ASP A 68 -0.57 -16.29 -22.51
CA ASP A 68 -0.82 -17.70 -22.75
C ASP A 68 -0.85 -18.50 -21.44
N TYR A 69 0.20 -18.39 -20.62
CA TYR A 69 0.28 -19.14 -19.36
C TYR A 69 -0.60 -18.54 -18.25
N LEU A 70 -0.56 -17.22 -18.06
CA LEU A 70 -1.41 -16.55 -17.06
C LEU A 70 -2.81 -16.22 -17.57
N GLY A 71 -3.08 -16.40 -18.86
CA GLY A 71 -4.38 -16.12 -19.46
C GLY A 71 -4.79 -14.64 -19.45
N LEU A 72 -3.87 -13.71 -19.19
CA LEU A 72 -4.22 -12.29 -19.14
C LEU A 72 -4.52 -11.77 -20.55
N PRO A 73 -5.67 -11.11 -20.78
CA PRO A 73 -5.98 -10.51 -22.07
C PRO A 73 -4.91 -9.49 -22.49
N GLU A 74 -4.65 -9.36 -23.79
CA GLU A 74 -3.61 -8.45 -24.29
C GLU A 74 -3.83 -7.00 -23.83
N GLY A 75 -5.09 -6.55 -23.74
CA GLY A 75 -5.44 -5.24 -23.20
C GLY A 75 -5.04 -5.06 -21.73
N VAL A 76 -5.25 -6.09 -20.90
CA VAL A 76 -4.85 -6.11 -19.48
C VAL A 76 -3.33 -6.12 -19.36
N VAL A 77 -2.62 -6.90 -20.18
CA VAL A 77 -1.14 -6.89 -20.21
C VAL A 77 -0.60 -5.51 -20.61
N TYR A 78 -1.25 -4.83 -21.56
CA TYR A 78 -0.84 -3.48 -21.93
C TYR A 78 -1.07 -2.46 -20.79
N LEU A 79 -2.20 -2.56 -20.08
CA LEU A 79 -2.48 -1.73 -18.89
C LEU A 79 -1.45 -1.98 -17.78
N LEU A 80 -1.12 -3.23 -17.51
CA LEU A 80 -0.06 -3.63 -16.58
C LEU A 80 1.28 -2.97 -16.93
N VAL A 81 1.69 -3.02 -18.20
CA VAL A 81 2.93 -2.37 -18.67
C VAL A 81 2.87 -0.86 -18.46
N CYS A 82 1.74 -0.23 -18.79
CA CYS A 82 1.55 1.21 -18.56
C CYS A 82 1.68 1.57 -17.08
N HIS A 83 1.08 0.78 -16.20
CA HIS A 83 1.17 0.94 -14.76
C HIS A 83 2.60 0.78 -14.23
N CYS A 84 3.34 -0.25 -14.68
CA CYS A 84 4.74 -0.43 -14.30
C CYS A 84 5.61 0.77 -14.73
N VAL A 85 5.34 1.33 -15.92
CA VAL A 85 6.05 2.52 -16.41
C VAL A 85 5.75 3.74 -15.56
N GLU A 86 4.48 4.01 -15.26
CA GLU A 86 4.08 5.12 -14.39
C GLU A 86 4.74 5.02 -13.01
N ARG A 87 4.72 3.83 -12.40
CA ARG A 87 5.35 3.57 -11.09
C ARG A 87 6.85 3.85 -11.10
N VAL A 88 7.56 3.41 -12.14
CA VAL A 88 9.00 3.65 -12.27
C VAL A 88 9.29 5.13 -12.51
N GLN A 89 8.52 5.81 -13.37
CA GLN A 89 8.74 7.23 -13.64
C GLN A 89 8.48 8.09 -12.40
N ARG A 90 7.39 7.82 -11.68
CA ARG A 90 7.06 8.54 -10.45
C ARG A 90 8.16 8.42 -9.39
N ARG A 91 8.80 7.24 -9.32
CA ARG A 91 9.82 6.96 -8.31
C ARG A 91 11.22 7.41 -8.69
N PHE A 92 11.59 7.27 -9.96
CA PHE A 92 12.98 7.44 -10.42
C PHE A 92 13.16 8.60 -11.40
N GLY A 93 12.08 9.29 -11.75
CA GLY A 93 12.08 10.43 -12.67
C GLY A 93 11.50 10.11 -14.04
N GLU A 94 11.14 11.16 -14.77
CA GLU A 94 10.62 11.07 -16.13
C GLU A 94 11.60 10.33 -17.06
N GLY A 95 11.07 9.62 -18.06
CA GLY A 95 11.90 8.86 -19.00
C GLY A 95 12.39 7.52 -18.47
N ARG A 96 12.36 7.24 -17.17
CA ARG A 96 12.71 5.93 -16.62
C ARG A 96 11.72 4.84 -17.06
N ARG A 97 12.20 3.61 -17.22
CA ARG A 97 11.41 2.46 -17.68
C ARG A 97 11.69 1.20 -16.85
N PRO A 98 10.68 0.35 -16.58
CA PRO A 98 10.87 -0.94 -15.93
C PRO A 98 11.56 -1.93 -16.87
N GLY A 99 12.22 -2.93 -16.29
CA GLY A 99 12.67 -4.11 -17.04
C GLY A 99 11.54 -5.12 -17.24
N MET A 100 11.64 -5.98 -18.24
CA MET A 100 10.60 -6.99 -18.53
C MET A 100 10.40 -7.99 -17.38
N LYS A 101 11.46 -8.41 -16.68
CA LYS A 101 11.33 -9.24 -15.47
C LYS A 101 10.54 -8.57 -14.34
N GLN A 102 10.58 -7.24 -14.26
CA GLN A 102 9.80 -6.49 -13.28
C GLN A 102 8.32 -6.47 -13.68
N ILE A 103 8.04 -6.26 -14.97
CA ILE A 103 6.67 -6.34 -15.53
C ILE A 103 6.11 -7.75 -15.31
N GLU A 104 6.90 -8.78 -15.59
CA GLU A 104 6.52 -10.18 -15.36
C GLU A 104 6.09 -10.40 -13.91
N LYS A 105 6.94 -10.02 -12.95
CA LYS A 105 6.65 -10.17 -11.52
C LYS A 105 5.35 -9.45 -11.11
N GLU A 106 5.10 -8.26 -11.65
CA GLU A 106 3.87 -7.52 -11.40
C GLU A 106 2.66 -8.22 -12.04
N GLY A 107 2.82 -8.81 -13.23
CA GLY A 107 1.77 -9.60 -13.88
C GLY A 107 1.34 -10.82 -13.05
N TYR A 108 2.30 -11.54 -12.47
CA TYR A 108 2.00 -12.61 -11.50
C TYR A 108 1.33 -12.07 -10.22
N ALA A 109 1.60 -10.84 -9.81
CA ALA A 109 0.88 -10.23 -8.69
C ALA A 109 -0.57 -9.90 -9.08
N TRP A 110 -0.79 -9.33 -10.26
CA TRP A 110 -2.12 -9.03 -10.80
C TRP A 110 -2.97 -10.30 -10.92
N ALA A 111 -2.43 -11.37 -11.50
CA ALA A 111 -3.11 -12.65 -11.60
C ALA A 111 -3.52 -13.21 -10.22
N ARG A 112 -2.62 -13.16 -9.23
CA ARG A 112 -2.94 -13.60 -7.84
C ARG A 112 -3.98 -12.74 -7.14
N MET A 113 -4.12 -11.48 -7.55
CA MET A 113 -5.15 -10.57 -7.05
C MET A 113 -6.47 -10.68 -7.84
N GLY A 114 -6.55 -11.54 -8.85
CA GLY A 114 -7.74 -11.66 -9.73
C GLY A 114 -7.91 -10.45 -10.67
N ILE A 115 -6.81 -9.77 -11.01
CA ILE A 115 -6.81 -8.64 -11.95
C ILE A 115 -6.50 -9.18 -13.35
N ASP A 116 -7.41 -9.98 -13.88
CA ASP A 116 -7.32 -10.68 -15.16
C ASP A 116 -8.35 -10.21 -16.19
N THR A 117 -9.21 -9.26 -15.83
CA THR A 117 -10.17 -8.64 -16.74
C THR A 117 -9.90 -7.15 -16.91
N GLN A 118 -10.35 -6.59 -18.03
CA GLN A 118 -10.26 -5.15 -18.31
C GLN A 118 -10.90 -4.33 -17.18
N ALA A 119 -12.10 -4.72 -16.73
CA ALA A 119 -12.81 -4.03 -15.66
C ALA A 119 -12.08 -4.08 -14.32
N ALA A 120 -11.52 -5.24 -13.95
CA ALA A 120 -10.73 -5.38 -12.72
C ALA A 120 -9.45 -4.53 -12.77
N ALA A 121 -8.76 -4.52 -13.92
CA ALA A 121 -7.58 -3.69 -14.14
C ALA A 121 -7.92 -2.19 -14.01
N ASP A 122 -8.98 -1.72 -14.66
CA ASP A 122 -9.41 -0.33 -14.59
C ASP A 122 -9.79 0.08 -13.16
N ALA A 123 -10.51 -0.77 -12.42
CA ALA A 123 -10.88 -0.53 -11.03
C ALA A 123 -9.64 -0.45 -10.11
N TYR A 124 -8.69 -1.36 -10.30
CA TYR A 124 -7.42 -1.34 -9.58
C TYR A 124 -6.64 -0.05 -9.87
N LEU A 125 -6.51 0.34 -11.14
CA LEU A 125 -5.78 1.54 -11.54
C LEU A 125 -6.43 2.82 -11.03
N ARG A 126 -7.77 2.91 -11.00
CA ARG A 126 -8.48 4.04 -10.39
C ARG A 126 -8.21 4.15 -8.89
N THR A 127 -8.29 3.03 -8.19
CA THR A 127 -8.00 2.97 -6.74
C THR A 127 -6.55 3.34 -6.46
N TYR A 128 -5.62 2.83 -7.28
CA TYR A 128 -4.22 3.18 -7.21
C TYR A 128 -4.00 4.68 -7.43
N ALA A 129 -4.56 5.26 -8.49
CA ALA A 129 -4.45 6.69 -8.79
C ALA A 129 -5.00 7.56 -7.66
N GLN A 130 -6.13 7.18 -7.06
CA GLN A 130 -6.71 7.90 -5.91
C GLN A 130 -5.77 7.87 -4.70
N ARG A 131 -5.24 6.69 -4.35
CA ARG A 131 -4.25 6.53 -3.27
C ARG A 131 -3.01 7.37 -3.52
N GLN A 132 -2.49 7.35 -4.74
CA GLN A 132 -1.33 8.13 -5.12
C GLN A 132 -1.58 9.64 -5.16
N GLY A 133 -2.80 10.07 -5.48
CA GLY A 133 -3.18 11.49 -5.58
C GLY A 133 -3.17 12.21 -4.23
N VAL A 134 -3.44 11.49 -3.14
CA VAL A 134 -3.47 12.07 -1.78
C VAL A 134 -2.12 12.07 -1.08
N LEU A 135 -1.16 11.22 -1.48
CA LEU A 135 0.16 11.12 -0.84
C LEU A 135 0.89 12.47 -0.66
N PRO A 136 0.91 13.39 -1.64
CA PRO A 136 1.56 14.70 -1.44
C PRO A 136 0.98 15.51 -0.28
N GLN A 137 -0.33 15.38 -0.01
CA GLN A 137 -0.98 16.08 1.09
C GLN A 137 -0.52 15.53 2.45
N TYR A 138 -0.38 14.21 2.57
CA TYR A 138 0.20 13.59 3.76
C TYR A 138 1.68 13.95 3.94
N MET A 139 2.46 13.98 2.85
CA MET A 139 3.87 14.40 2.91
C MET A 139 4.01 15.84 3.41
N LYS A 140 3.12 16.73 2.97
CA LYS A 140 3.03 18.11 3.47
C LYS A 140 2.62 18.17 4.94
N ALA A 141 1.62 17.37 5.35
CA ALA A 141 1.18 17.27 6.74
C ALA A 141 2.29 16.79 7.69
N LEU A 142 3.17 15.91 7.20
CA LEU A 142 4.34 15.41 7.94
C LEU A 142 5.59 16.30 7.80
N GLN A 143 5.49 17.43 7.10
CA GLN A 143 6.61 18.34 6.81
C GLN A 143 7.81 17.67 6.12
N LEU A 144 7.56 16.69 5.24
CA LEU A 144 8.59 15.91 4.54
C LEU A 144 8.94 16.46 3.14
N GLY A 145 8.39 17.63 2.78
CA GLY A 145 8.60 18.29 1.49
C GLY A 145 7.87 17.63 0.32
N ASP A 146 8.20 18.05 -0.90
CA ASP A 146 7.52 17.63 -2.14
C ASP A 146 8.14 16.39 -2.81
N ARG A 147 9.07 15.71 -2.12
CA ARG A 147 9.65 14.47 -2.63
C ARG A 147 8.61 13.34 -2.62
N PRO A 148 8.74 12.35 -3.52
CA PRO A 148 7.94 11.13 -3.39
C PRO A 148 8.25 10.44 -2.05
N PRO A 149 7.23 9.84 -1.40
CA PRO A 149 7.46 9.04 -0.20
C PRO A 149 8.35 7.83 -0.52
N ALA A 150 9.23 7.48 0.41
CA ALA A 150 9.95 6.21 0.35
C ALA A 150 8.96 5.04 0.60
N PRO A 151 9.25 3.82 0.14
CA PRO A 151 8.30 2.69 0.25
C PRO A 151 7.83 2.40 1.69
N SER A 152 8.72 2.56 2.67
CA SER A 152 8.38 2.37 4.09
C SER A 152 7.47 3.47 4.63
N GLU A 153 7.62 4.71 4.13
CA GLU A 153 6.79 5.86 4.49
C GLU A 153 5.41 5.73 3.85
N GLU A 154 5.37 5.40 2.56
CA GLU A 154 4.14 5.15 1.81
C GLU A 154 3.31 4.05 2.48
N LYS A 155 3.94 2.99 3.00
CA LYS A 155 3.25 1.93 3.75
C LYS A 155 2.49 2.48 4.98
N TYR A 156 3.10 3.38 5.74
CA TYR A 156 2.41 4.00 6.89
C TYR A 156 1.27 4.89 6.42
N ILE A 157 1.53 5.77 5.46
CA ILE A 157 0.53 6.72 4.95
C ILE A 157 -0.69 5.99 4.37
N LEU A 158 -0.47 4.95 3.55
CA LEU A 158 -1.56 4.15 3.00
C LEU A 158 -2.35 3.42 4.09
N ALA A 159 -1.69 2.91 5.13
CA ALA A 159 -2.40 2.28 6.25
C ALA A 159 -3.26 3.30 7.02
N TRP A 160 -2.79 4.53 7.18
CA TRP A 160 -3.56 5.60 7.83
C TRP A 160 -4.77 6.02 7.00
N GLN A 161 -4.59 6.12 5.68
CA GLN A 161 -5.68 6.36 4.74
C GLN A 161 -6.72 5.23 4.81
N GLU A 162 -6.29 3.97 4.87
CA GLU A 162 -7.19 2.81 5.00
C GLU A 162 -7.94 2.78 6.34
N MET A 163 -7.35 3.32 7.41
CA MET A 163 -8.04 3.56 8.69
C MET A 163 -9.01 4.76 8.65
N GLY A 164 -9.03 5.54 7.57
CA GLY A 164 -9.93 6.70 7.42
C GLY A 164 -9.36 8.04 7.93
N PHE A 165 -8.09 8.10 8.31
CA PHE A 165 -7.48 9.37 8.73
C PHE A 165 -7.15 10.25 7.52
N GLY A 166 -7.65 11.48 7.49
CA GLY A 166 -7.22 12.50 6.53
C GLY A 166 -5.85 13.12 6.86
N PRO A 167 -5.23 13.87 5.94
CA PRO A 167 -3.96 14.56 6.16
C PRO A 167 -3.96 15.48 7.38
N GLU A 168 -5.09 16.12 7.67
CA GLU A 168 -5.25 17.04 8.80
C GLU A 168 -5.20 16.31 10.15
N ALA A 169 -5.82 15.14 10.25
CA ALA A 169 -5.73 14.30 11.44
C ALA A 169 -4.29 13.77 11.65
N VAL A 170 -3.61 13.41 10.55
CA VAL A 170 -2.20 13.00 10.60
C VAL A 170 -1.28 14.15 11.04
N ALA A 171 -1.56 15.40 10.65
CA ALA A 171 -0.82 16.56 11.16
C ALA A 171 -0.93 16.70 12.69
N LEU A 172 -2.09 16.43 13.30
CA LEU A 172 -2.22 16.45 14.76
C LEU A 172 -1.36 15.36 15.43
N ALA A 173 -1.32 14.16 14.85
CA ALA A 173 -0.48 13.07 15.35
C ALA A 173 1.01 13.40 15.18
N TYR A 174 1.37 14.05 14.07
CA TYR A 174 2.71 14.56 13.81
C TYR A 174 3.13 15.59 14.87
N ASP A 175 2.31 16.60 15.14
CA ASP A 175 2.61 17.65 16.12
C ASP A 175 2.82 17.06 17.52
N LYS A 176 1.95 16.12 17.94
CA LYS A 176 2.12 15.39 19.20
C LYS A 176 3.40 14.55 19.23
N THR A 177 3.78 13.97 18.10
CA THR A 177 5.02 13.20 17.97
C THR A 177 6.23 14.10 18.10
N VAL A 178 6.30 15.21 17.37
CA VAL A 178 7.42 16.15 17.44
C VAL A 178 7.50 16.82 18.81
N LEU A 179 6.37 17.18 19.42
CA LEU A 179 6.36 17.75 20.77
C LEU A 179 6.94 16.79 21.82
N LYS A 180 6.67 15.48 21.68
CA LYS A 180 7.11 14.47 22.66
C LYS A 180 8.51 13.91 22.36
N CYS A 181 8.84 13.71 21.09
CA CYS A 181 10.06 13.03 20.64
C CYS A 181 11.10 13.99 20.06
N HIS A 182 10.78 15.27 19.89
CA HIS A 182 11.60 16.31 19.24
C HIS A 182 11.90 16.08 17.74
N GLU A 183 11.41 15.00 17.17
CA GLU A 183 11.54 14.64 15.76
C GLU A 183 10.39 13.70 15.35
N LEU A 184 10.19 13.51 14.05
CA LEU A 184 9.23 12.53 13.55
C LEU A 184 9.72 11.10 13.83
N LYS A 185 9.08 10.42 14.78
CA LYS A 185 9.20 8.97 14.99
C LYS A 185 7.99 8.26 14.41
N TRP A 186 8.14 7.63 13.25
CA TRP A 186 7.07 6.91 12.54
C TRP A 186 6.28 5.94 13.43
N ALA A 187 6.98 5.12 14.22
CA ALA A 187 6.33 4.16 15.12
C ALA A 187 5.50 4.84 16.22
N TYR A 188 5.96 5.99 16.73
CA TYR A 188 5.25 6.76 17.75
C TYR A 188 4.01 7.45 17.15
N CYS A 189 4.16 8.12 16.01
CA CYS A 189 3.05 8.74 15.27
C CYS A 189 1.97 7.71 14.91
N ASN A 190 2.38 6.55 14.38
CA ASN A 190 1.48 5.44 14.10
C ASN A 190 0.80 4.91 15.36
N GLY A 191 1.48 4.91 16.51
CA GLY A 191 0.90 4.52 17.79
C GLY A 191 -0.22 5.47 18.27
N ILE A 192 -0.10 6.77 18.00
CA ILE A 192 -1.16 7.74 18.28
C ILE A 192 -2.38 7.45 17.40
N LEU A 193 -2.17 7.34 16.08
CA LEU A 193 -3.25 7.10 15.12
C LEU A 193 -3.97 5.77 15.39
N LYS A 194 -3.25 4.72 15.79
CA LYS A 194 -3.87 3.45 16.20
C LYS A 194 -4.79 3.62 17.42
N LYS A 195 -4.37 4.36 18.44
CA LYS A 195 -5.21 4.63 19.62
C LYS A 195 -6.46 5.43 19.26
N TRP A 196 -6.33 6.41 18.38
CA TRP A 196 -7.49 7.16 17.90
C TRP A 196 -8.44 6.28 17.09
N ASN A 197 -7.91 5.38 16.25
CA ASN A 197 -8.69 4.42 15.50
C ASN A 197 -9.46 3.44 16.42
N GLU A 198 -8.80 2.95 17.48
CA GLU A 198 -9.44 2.12 18.51
C GLU A 198 -10.54 2.87 19.27
N ALA A 199 -10.39 4.19 19.44
CA ALA A 199 -11.38 5.06 20.05
C ALA A 199 -12.45 5.58 19.07
N GLY A 200 -12.38 5.24 17.78
CA GLY A 200 -13.30 5.72 16.74
C GLY A 200 -13.18 7.22 16.46
N LEU A 201 -12.02 7.83 16.67
CA LEU A 201 -11.75 9.24 16.42
C LEU A 201 -10.95 9.36 15.12
N HIS A 202 -11.55 9.84 14.03
CA HIS A 202 -10.89 9.89 12.72
C HIS A 202 -10.78 11.31 12.15
N THR A 203 -11.67 12.19 12.57
CA THR A 203 -11.71 13.60 12.19
C THR A 203 -10.99 14.49 13.20
N VAL A 204 -10.59 15.68 12.77
CA VAL A 204 -9.91 16.68 13.62
C VAL A 204 -10.81 17.05 14.82
N GLU A 205 -12.11 17.20 14.57
CA GLU A 205 -13.11 17.57 15.56
C GLU A 205 -13.27 16.47 16.62
N GLU A 206 -13.39 15.21 16.21
CA GLU A 206 -13.47 14.05 17.11
C GLU A 206 -12.19 13.93 17.94
N ILE A 207 -11.02 14.06 17.31
CA ILE A 207 -9.73 13.98 17.99
C ILE A 207 -9.61 15.10 19.04
N GLN A 208 -9.95 16.35 18.72
CA GLN A 208 -9.87 17.45 19.68
C GLN A 208 -10.86 17.30 20.83
N ALA A 209 -12.04 16.75 20.58
CA ALA A 209 -13.06 16.52 21.60
C ALA A 209 -12.71 15.33 22.52
N GLY A 210 -12.22 14.23 21.94
CA GLY A 210 -11.98 12.96 22.62
C GLY A 210 -10.56 12.77 23.16
N ASP A 211 -9.55 13.32 22.49
CA ASP A 211 -8.13 13.26 22.91
C ASP A 211 -7.76 14.42 23.84
N ARG A 212 -8.64 14.71 24.80
CA ARG A 212 -8.28 15.58 25.92
C ARG A 212 -7.22 14.85 26.74
N PRO A 213 -6.06 15.47 27.02
CA PRO A 213 -5.08 14.86 27.91
C PRO A 213 -5.81 14.50 29.20
N ALA A 214 -5.68 13.23 29.64
CA ALA A 214 -6.15 12.83 30.95
C ALA A 214 -5.67 13.90 31.94
N ALA A 215 -6.61 14.60 32.58
CA ALA A 215 -6.29 15.64 33.56
C ALA A 215 -5.18 15.08 34.44
N ARG A 216 -4.02 15.75 34.48
CA ARG A 216 -2.84 15.30 35.21
C ARG A 216 -3.28 14.80 36.58
N ARG A 217 -3.41 13.48 36.75
CA ARG A 217 -3.53 12.84 38.05
C ARG A 217 -2.12 12.88 38.62
N GLY A 218 -1.77 14.03 39.18
CA GLY A 218 -0.42 14.32 39.62
C GLY A 218 -0.25 15.79 39.99
N ASP A 219 -1.24 16.37 40.66
CA ASP A 219 -1.01 17.30 41.76
C ASP A 219 -2.30 17.44 42.58
N GLN A 220 -2.60 16.41 43.35
CA GLN A 220 -3.49 16.53 44.50
C GLN A 220 -2.68 16.11 45.71
N GLN A 221 -1.68 16.94 46.07
CA GLN A 221 -1.33 17.05 47.47
C GLN A 221 -2.58 17.54 48.19
N SER A 222 -3.18 16.65 48.98
CA SER A 222 -4.35 16.99 49.78
C SER A 222 -3.96 18.17 50.69
N PRO A 223 -4.80 19.23 50.81
CA PRO A 223 -4.50 20.38 51.66
C PRO A 223 -4.18 20.02 53.12
N ARG A 224 -4.62 18.84 53.57
CA ARG A 224 -4.35 18.30 54.91
C ARG A 224 -2.91 17.83 55.10
N ASP A 225 -2.23 17.34 54.06
CA ASP A 225 -0.85 16.86 54.19
C ASP A 225 0.12 18.03 54.31
N THR A 226 -0.12 19.11 53.55
CA THR A 226 0.68 20.34 53.60
C THR A 226 0.56 21.06 54.94
N GLU A 227 -0.65 21.10 55.54
CA GLU A 227 -0.86 21.71 56.86
C GLU A 227 -0.20 20.89 57.99
N THR A 228 -0.19 19.56 57.85
CA THR A 228 0.43 18.65 58.83
C THR A 228 1.96 18.73 58.78
N GLU A 229 2.54 18.85 57.60
CA GLU A 229 3.98 19.05 57.41
C GLU A 229 4.44 20.43 57.87
N MET A 230 3.69 21.50 57.59
CA MET A 230 3.99 22.85 58.10
C MET A 230 3.94 22.91 59.63
N ARG A 231 2.99 22.22 60.28
CA ARG A 231 2.92 22.15 61.76
C ARG A 231 4.11 21.42 62.36
N ARG A 232 4.57 20.32 61.73
CA ARG A 232 5.78 19.59 62.17
C ARG A 232 7.03 20.44 62.02
N TYR A 233 7.18 21.12 60.88
CA TYR A 233 8.31 22.00 60.62
C TYR A 233 8.39 23.18 61.61
N MET A 234 7.25 23.80 61.92
CA MET A 234 7.20 24.86 62.94
C MET A 234 7.53 24.34 64.35
N GLN A 235 7.08 23.13 64.71
CA GLN A 235 7.44 22.52 66.00
C GLN A 235 8.93 22.19 66.11
N GLU A 236 9.57 21.73 65.04
CA GLU A 236 11.02 21.49 65.02
C GLU A 236 11.83 22.77 65.15
N LEU A 237 11.42 23.85 64.48
CA LEU A 237 12.06 25.17 64.62
C LEU A 237 11.99 25.72 66.06
N HIS A 238 10.87 25.49 66.76
CA HIS A 238 10.74 25.89 68.16
C HIS A 238 11.53 25.00 69.12
N ARG A 239 11.81 23.74 68.74
CA ARG A 239 12.60 22.80 69.54
C ARG A 239 14.12 23.05 69.43
N ASN A 240 14.60 23.48 68.27
CA ASN A 240 16.02 23.79 68.02
C ASN A 240 16.45 25.20 68.47
N ARG A 241 15.55 25.97 69.11
CA ARG A 241 15.82 27.35 69.57
C ARG A 241 15.92 27.47 71.10
N ARG A 242 16.11 26.36 71.81
CA ARG A 242 16.44 26.30 73.25
C ARG A 242 17.82 25.69 73.46
#